data_AF-E1R837-F1
#
_entry.id   AF-E1R837-F1
#
_cell.length_a   1.000
_cell.length_b   1.000
_cell.length_c   1.000
_cell.angle_alpha   90.00
_cell.angle_beta   90.00
_cell.angle_gamma   90.00
#
_symmetry.space_group_name_H-M   'P 1'
#
loop_
_entity.id
_entity.type
_entity.pdbx_description
1 polymer ?
#
loop_
_entity_poly.entity_id
_entity_poly.type
_entity_poly.pdbx_seq_one_letter_code
_entity_poly.pdbx_strand_id
1 'polypeptide(L)'
;MDSKKKMKRTILCIILAGLCVHTQLLFGQTQKGSSEGDYGLPAFSAHIGTDFFLWDDPFLVTGGDIRFPIQQALYGSIGVDFGIHTNNDDSKTTPAFLLPIRVALVFPFPDKKKISFSLVTGLMPVFHFYDGDSSFYLGPYTGARAQIAVHPVLSLFAEVQQVLLFGGDDWINTGTRIVGGISF
;
A
#
# COMPACT_ATOMS: atom_id res chain seq x y z
N MET A 1 -27.17 -58.29 17.66
CA MET A 1 -26.57 -56.94 17.84
C MET A 1 -25.11 -57.08 17.43
N ASP A 2 -24.49 -56.36 16.50
CA ASP A 2 -24.64 -54.96 16.08
C ASP A 2 -23.92 -54.75 14.72
N SER A 3 -24.39 -55.41 13.64
CA SER A 3 -23.75 -55.33 12.31
C SER A 3 -24.27 -54.16 11.45
N LYS A 4 -25.49 -53.69 11.70
CA LYS A 4 -26.09 -52.58 10.94
C LYS A 4 -25.52 -51.19 11.28
N LYS A 5 -24.76 -51.06 12.37
CA LYS A 5 -24.18 -49.77 12.81
C LYS A 5 -22.82 -49.46 12.15
N LYS A 6 -22.10 -50.48 11.68
CA LYS A 6 -20.80 -50.32 11.01
C LYS A 6 -20.93 -49.79 9.57
N MET A 7 -22.02 -50.13 8.87
CA MET A 7 -22.23 -49.72 7.48
C MET A 7 -22.61 -48.23 7.31
N LYS A 8 -23.22 -47.61 8.34
CA LYS A 8 -23.57 -46.18 8.30
C LYS A 8 -22.38 -45.25 8.49
N ARG A 9 -21.27 -45.71 9.08
CA ARG A 9 -20.06 -44.88 9.29
C ARG A 9 -19.17 -44.81 8.05
N THR A 10 -19.11 -45.85 7.23
CA THR A 10 -18.28 -45.86 6.01
C THR A 10 -18.86 -44.98 4.90
N ILE A 11 -20.19 -44.91 4.76
CA ILE A 11 -20.84 -44.07 3.73
C ILE A 11 -20.71 -42.57 4.06
N LEU A 12 -20.69 -42.21 5.35
CA LEU A 12 -20.52 -40.81 5.76
C LEU A 12 -19.10 -40.27 5.49
N CYS A 13 -18.07 -41.11 5.56
CA CYS A 13 -16.70 -40.70 5.23
C CYS A 13 -16.47 -40.50 3.72
N ILE A 14 -17.18 -41.23 2.86
CA ILE A 14 -17.05 -41.06 1.39
C ILE A 14 -17.73 -39.76 0.93
N ILE A 15 -18.85 -39.38 1.57
CA ILE A 15 -19.53 -38.12 1.25
C ILE A 15 -18.73 -36.90 1.78
N LEU A 16 -18.05 -37.02 2.93
CA LEU A 16 -17.18 -35.94 3.41
C LEU A 16 -15.88 -35.80 2.59
N ALA A 17 -15.34 -36.88 2.03
CA ALA A 17 -14.17 -36.81 1.15
C ALA A 17 -14.53 -36.22 -0.24
N GLY A 18 -15.74 -36.47 -0.75
CA GLY A 18 -16.23 -35.88 -2.00
C GLY A 18 -16.46 -34.37 -1.93
N LEU A 19 -16.81 -33.85 -0.76
CA LEU A 19 -17.00 -32.41 -0.55
C LEU A 19 -15.67 -31.63 -0.45
N CYS A 20 -14.55 -32.32 -0.22
CA CYS A 20 -13.23 -31.68 -0.11
C CYS A 20 -12.52 -31.55 -1.48
N VAL A 21 -12.84 -32.42 -2.44
CA VAL A 21 -12.26 -32.35 -3.81
C VAL A 21 -13.00 -31.35 -4.71
N HIS A 22 -14.20 -30.89 -4.33
CA HIS A 22 -14.90 -29.84 -5.07
C HIS A 22 -14.49 -28.41 -4.69
N THR A 23 -13.67 -28.22 -3.65
CA THR A 23 -13.19 -26.89 -3.24
C THR A 23 -11.86 -26.50 -3.90
N GLN A 24 -11.16 -27.44 -4.54
CA GLN A 24 -9.86 -27.17 -5.19
C GLN A 24 -9.92 -26.94 -6.71
N LEU A 25 -11.12 -26.93 -7.30
CA LEU A 25 -11.32 -26.63 -8.73
C LEU A 25 -11.92 -25.24 -9.01
N LEU A 26 -12.01 -24.38 -7.99
CA LEU A 26 -12.47 -22.98 -8.11
C LEU A 26 -11.33 -21.95 -8.22
N PHE A 27 -10.06 -22.38 -8.22
CA PHE A 27 -8.91 -21.48 -8.53
C PHE A 27 -8.55 -21.42 -10.02
N GLY A 28 -9.42 -21.95 -10.88
CA GLY A 28 -9.36 -21.81 -12.34
C GLY A 28 -10.27 -20.71 -12.89
N GLN A 29 -10.43 -19.58 -12.19
CA GLN A 29 -11.08 -18.40 -12.77
C GLN A 29 -10.06 -17.68 -13.67
N THR A 30 -9.97 -18.18 -14.91
CA THR A 30 -9.69 -17.35 -16.07
C THR A 30 -10.48 -16.06 -15.92
N GLN A 31 -9.82 -14.92 -15.73
CA GLN A 31 -10.48 -13.61 -15.69
C GLN A 31 -11.11 -13.29 -17.05
N LYS A 32 -12.28 -13.88 -17.27
CA LYS A 32 -13.16 -13.63 -18.41
C LYS A 32 -14.03 -12.46 -17.97
N GLY A 33 -13.77 -11.31 -18.60
CA GLY A 33 -14.28 -10.00 -18.18
C GLY A 33 -15.74 -10.03 -17.72
N SER A 34 -15.95 -9.70 -16.45
CA SER A 34 -17.25 -9.33 -15.92
C SER A 34 -17.40 -7.81 -16.07
N SER A 35 -18.40 -7.40 -16.83
CA SER A 35 -18.83 -6.01 -17.00
C SER A 35 -19.81 -5.57 -15.91
N GLU A 36 -19.83 -6.24 -14.75
CA GLU A 36 -20.69 -5.91 -13.61
C GLU A 36 -19.84 -5.88 -12.32
N GLY A 37 -19.62 -4.67 -11.81
CA GLY A 37 -19.45 -4.34 -10.39
C GLY A 37 -18.55 -5.20 -9.49
N ASP A 38 -17.44 -5.77 -9.99
CA ASP A 38 -16.46 -6.43 -9.11
C ASP A 38 -15.62 -5.36 -8.39
N TYR A 39 -16.09 -4.93 -7.22
CA TYR A 39 -15.35 -4.05 -6.33
C TYR A 39 -14.24 -4.88 -5.67
N GLY A 40 -13.03 -4.86 -6.24
CA GLY A 40 -11.90 -5.63 -5.73
C GLY A 40 -11.65 -5.43 -4.22
N LEU A 41 -11.17 -6.45 -3.53
CA LEU A 41 -10.99 -6.40 -2.07
C LEU A 41 -10.00 -5.29 -1.65
N PRO A 42 -10.13 -4.77 -0.41
CA PRO A 42 -9.11 -3.88 0.14
C PRO A 42 -7.73 -4.55 0.15
N ALA A 43 -6.69 -3.79 -0.17
CA ALA A 43 -5.31 -4.22 -0.16
C ALA A 43 -4.52 -3.48 0.92
N PHE A 44 -3.58 -4.16 1.56
CA PHE A 44 -2.70 -3.58 2.57
C PHE A 44 -1.27 -3.53 2.04
N SER A 45 -0.58 -2.42 2.30
CA SER A 45 0.82 -2.24 1.90
C SER A 45 1.69 -1.83 3.08
N ALA A 46 2.93 -2.29 3.08
CA ALA A 46 3.99 -1.83 3.97
C ALA A 46 5.24 -1.50 3.13
N HIS A 47 5.95 -0.44 3.47
CA HIS A 47 7.09 0.05 2.70
C HIS A 47 8.14 0.76 3.53
N ILE A 48 9.31 0.89 2.91
CA ILE A 48 10.47 1.65 3.37
C ILE A 48 11.00 2.48 2.20
N GLY A 49 11.66 3.60 2.47
CA GLY A 49 12.29 4.39 1.44
C GLY A 49 12.89 5.68 1.97
N THR A 50 13.00 6.66 1.09
CA THR A 50 13.59 7.97 1.37
C THR A 50 12.63 9.08 0.97
N ASP A 51 12.53 10.09 1.82
CA ASP A 51 11.79 11.32 1.55
C ASP A 51 12.78 12.50 1.57
N PHE A 52 13.00 13.10 0.40
CA PHE A 52 13.78 14.32 0.22
C PHE A 52 12.86 15.50 0.55
N PHE A 53 12.60 15.68 1.84
CA PHE A 53 11.73 16.71 2.36
C PHE A 53 12.40 18.08 2.18
N LEU A 54 11.72 19.00 1.47
CA LEU A 54 12.21 20.34 1.13
C LEU A 54 13.51 20.39 0.29
N TRP A 55 14.03 19.24 -0.16
CA TRP A 55 15.37 19.08 -0.76
C TRP A 55 16.56 19.39 0.15
N ASP A 56 16.32 19.62 1.44
CA ASP A 56 17.37 19.92 2.40
C ASP A 56 17.96 18.62 2.96
N ASP A 57 17.12 17.80 3.60
CA ASP A 57 17.56 16.60 4.31
C ASP A 57 16.82 15.33 3.85
N PRO A 58 17.54 14.23 3.58
CA PRO A 58 16.92 12.94 3.28
C PRO A 58 16.46 12.25 4.57
N PHE A 59 15.16 11.98 4.67
CA PHE A 59 14.56 11.18 5.74
C PHE A 59 14.46 9.72 5.34
N LEU A 60 14.86 8.81 6.22
CA LEU A 60 14.51 7.40 6.09
C LEU A 60 13.05 7.23 6.53
N VAL A 61 12.18 6.83 5.61
CA VAL A 61 10.73 6.70 5.87
C VAL A 61 10.30 5.24 5.87
N THR A 62 9.41 4.90 6.80
CA THR A 62 8.74 3.60 6.89
C THR A 62 7.25 3.84 7.09
N GLY A 63 6.40 2.93 6.62
CA GLY A 63 4.96 3.09 6.84
C GLY A 63 4.13 2.04 6.14
N GLY A 64 2.84 2.34 6.06
CA GLY A 64 1.88 1.48 5.37
C GLY A 64 0.65 2.24 4.89
N ASP A 65 -0.09 1.61 3.99
CA ASP A 65 -1.32 2.15 3.44
C ASP A 65 -2.38 1.05 3.24
N ILE A 66 -3.65 1.45 3.34
CA ILE A 66 -4.79 0.64 2.99
C ILE A 66 -5.39 1.23 1.72
N ARG A 67 -5.55 0.39 0.70
CA ARG A 67 -6.21 0.73 -0.56
C ARG A 67 -7.58 0.06 -0.62
N PHE A 68 -8.60 0.78 -1.03
CA PHE A 68 -9.96 0.28 -1.16
C PHE A 68 -10.58 0.70 -2.49
N PRO A 69 -11.45 -0.13 -3.10
CA PRO A 69 -12.11 0.24 -4.35
C PRO A 69 -13.06 1.42 -4.12
N ILE A 70 -13.07 2.38 -5.04
CA ILE A 70 -14.10 3.44 -5.10
C ILE A 70 -15.07 3.12 -6.25
N GLN A 71 -14.52 2.84 -7.43
CA GLN A 71 -15.26 2.44 -8.63
C GLN A 71 -14.35 1.58 -9.53
N GLN A 72 -14.86 1.11 -10.66
CA GLN A 72 -14.04 0.38 -11.63
C GLN A 72 -12.82 1.21 -12.05
N ALA A 73 -11.62 0.61 -11.93
CA ALA A 73 -10.34 1.24 -12.25
C ALA A 73 -10.05 2.54 -11.47
N LEU A 74 -10.59 2.69 -10.25
CA LEU A 74 -10.23 3.78 -9.34
C LEU A 74 -10.28 3.29 -7.89
N TYR A 75 -9.18 3.51 -7.18
CA TYR A 75 -9.05 3.12 -5.78
C TYR A 75 -8.77 4.35 -4.93
N GLY A 76 -9.28 4.34 -3.70
CA GLY A 76 -8.84 5.23 -2.63
C GLY A 76 -7.69 4.58 -1.87
N SER A 77 -6.79 5.39 -1.34
CA SER A 77 -5.71 4.95 -0.44
C SER A 77 -5.58 5.92 0.73
N ILE A 78 -5.41 5.35 1.93
CA ILE A 78 -5.08 6.08 3.14
C ILE A 78 -3.83 5.43 3.73
N GLY A 79 -2.80 6.23 4.00
CA GLY A 79 -1.54 5.75 4.56
C GLY A 79 -0.96 6.67 5.61
N VAL A 80 -0.09 6.11 6.43
CA VAL A 80 0.67 6.83 7.46
C VAL A 80 2.12 6.37 7.40
N ASP A 81 3.03 7.32 7.60
CA ASP A 81 4.45 7.08 7.56
C ASP A 81 5.15 7.73 8.74
N PHE A 82 6.30 7.17 9.10
CA PHE A 82 7.22 7.69 10.08
C PHE A 82 8.59 7.83 9.42
N GLY A 83 9.10 9.06 9.40
CA GLY A 83 10.41 9.43 8.90
C GLY A 83 11.35 9.83 10.02
N ILE A 84 12.61 9.43 9.90
CA ILE A 84 13.68 9.84 10.81
C ILE A 84 14.89 10.30 10.02
N HIS A 85 15.47 11.41 10.49
CA HIS A 85 16.75 11.93 10.03
C HIS A 85 17.58 12.33 11.26
N THR A 86 18.90 12.32 11.12
CA THR A 86 19.81 12.74 12.18
C THR A 86 20.77 13.75 11.61
N ASN A 87 20.69 14.98 12.10
CA ASN A 87 21.62 16.04 11.72
C ASN A 87 22.79 16.01 12.71
N ASN A 88 24.01 16.09 12.19
CA ASN A 88 25.22 16.07 12.99
C ASN A 88 26.02 17.34 12.69
N ASP A 89 25.78 18.36 13.50
CA ASP A 89 26.63 19.55 13.54
C ASP A 89 27.76 19.29 14.55
N ASP A 90 28.96 19.83 14.32
CA ASP A 90 30.26 19.47 14.94
C ASP A 90 30.29 19.38 16.49
N SER A 91 29.22 19.78 17.17
CA SER A 91 29.06 19.73 18.62
C SER A 91 27.73 19.17 19.14
N LYS A 92 26.74 18.88 18.28
CA LYS A 92 25.40 18.43 18.70
C LYS A 92 24.74 17.58 17.62
N THR A 93 24.33 16.37 18.00
CA THR A 93 23.49 15.51 17.19
C THR A 93 22.01 15.79 17.51
N THR A 94 21.25 16.28 16.54
CA THR A 94 19.82 16.58 16.68
C THR A 94 18.97 15.59 15.86
N PRO A 95 17.98 14.92 16.47
CA PRO A 95 17.05 14.10 15.73
C PRO A 95 15.97 14.97 15.07
N ALA A 96 15.61 14.62 13.84
CA ALA A 96 14.47 15.18 13.12
C ALA A 96 13.46 14.05 12.84
N PHE A 97 12.17 14.34 13.05
CA PHE A 97 11.10 13.38 12.79
C PHE A 97 10.08 13.94 11.80
N LEU A 98 9.58 13.06 10.95
CA LEU A 98 8.57 13.38 9.95
C LEU A 98 7.37 12.42 10.13
N LEU A 99 6.15 12.95 10.17
CA LEU A 99 4.93 12.16 10.20
C LEU A 99 4.00 12.55 9.03
N PRO A 100 4.24 12.02 7.83
CA PRO A 100 3.31 12.16 6.70
C PRO A 100 2.07 11.29 6.89
N ILE A 101 0.89 11.88 6.65
CA ILE A 101 -0.36 11.15 6.46
C ILE A 101 -0.78 11.37 5.01
N ARG A 102 -1.16 10.30 4.30
CA ARG A 102 -1.49 10.33 2.87
C ARG A 102 -2.93 9.94 2.65
N VAL A 103 -3.64 10.73 1.85
CA VAL A 103 -4.97 10.39 1.34
C VAL A 103 -4.93 10.58 -0.16
N ALA A 104 -5.18 9.53 -0.94
CA ALA A 104 -5.00 9.56 -2.38
C ALA A 104 -6.02 8.74 -3.17
N LEU A 105 -6.08 9.09 -4.46
CA LEU A 105 -6.67 8.32 -5.52
C LEU A 105 -5.57 7.59 -6.29
N VAL A 106 -5.84 6.34 -6.64
CA VAL A 106 -4.94 5.47 -7.41
C VAL A 106 -5.63 5.06 -8.70
N PHE A 107 -5.00 5.41 -9.82
CA PHE A 107 -5.45 5.17 -11.18
C PHE A 107 -4.56 4.08 -11.81
N PRO A 108 -4.97 2.81 -11.75
CA PRO A 108 -4.23 1.74 -12.42
C PRO A 108 -4.34 1.87 -13.94
N PHE A 109 -3.23 1.64 -14.62
CA PHE A 109 -3.25 1.46 -16.06
C PHE A 109 -3.80 0.06 -16.39
N PRO A 110 -4.67 -0.06 -17.40
CA PRO A 110 -5.21 -1.35 -17.81
C PRO A 110 -4.09 -2.17 -18.45
N ASP A 111 -3.57 -3.15 -17.72
CA ASP A 111 -2.55 -4.05 -18.25
C ASP A 111 -2.79 -5.50 -17.80
N LYS A 112 -2.63 -6.45 -18.72
CA LYS A 112 -2.93 -7.88 -18.50
C LYS A 112 -1.70 -8.71 -18.13
N LYS A 113 -0.65 -8.08 -17.58
CA LYS A 113 0.68 -8.68 -17.38
C LYS A 113 1.05 -8.79 -15.89
N LYS A 114 2.13 -9.52 -15.60
CA LYS A 114 2.71 -9.67 -14.25
C LYS A 114 3.19 -8.36 -13.61
N ILE A 115 3.36 -7.31 -14.42
CA ILE A 115 3.77 -5.97 -13.99
C ILE A 115 2.59 -5.05 -14.26
N SER A 116 2.20 -4.28 -13.25
CA SER A 116 1.16 -3.24 -13.33
C SER A 116 1.75 -1.88 -12.99
N PHE A 117 1.17 -0.84 -13.58
CA PHE A 117 1.54 0.54 -13.34
C PHE A 117 0.32 1.31 -12.85
N SER A 118 0.52 2.32 -12.03
CA SER A 118 -0.54 3.19 -11.55
C SER A 118 -0.05 4.62 -11.35
N LEU A 119 -0.93 5.59 -11.59
CA LEU A 119 -0.74 6.96 -11.12
C LEU A 119 -1.41 7.13 -9.77
N VAL A 120 -0.74 7.83 -8.87
CA VAL A 120 -1.24 8.17 -7.54
C VAL A 120 -1.33 9.69 -7.47
N THR A 121 -2.41 10.22 -6.90
CA THR A 121 -2.50 11.64 -6.58
C THR A 121 -3.37 11.86 -5.37
N GLY A 122 -3.02 12.83 -4.55
CA GLY A 122 -3.74 13.06 -3.31
C GLY A 122 -3.26 14.28 -2.55
N LEU A 123 -3.63 14.31 -1.27
CA LEU A 123 -3.19 15.29 -0.30
C LEU A 123 -2.30 14.62 0.74
N MET A 124 -1.30 15.36 1.21
CA MET A 124 -0.36 14.90 2.22
C MET A 124 -0.14 15.97 3.29
N PRO A 125 -0.89 15.94 4.40
CA PRO A 125 -0.48 16.63 5.61
C PRO A 125 0.79 15.99 6.19
N VAL A 126 1.75 16.82 6.58
CA VAL A 126 3.04 16.42 7.12
C VAL A 126 3.30 17.19 8.40
N PHE A 127 3.57 16.47 9.48
CA PHE A 127 4.07 17.05 10.73
C PHE A 127 5.59 16.85 10.78
N HIS A 128 6.33 17.93 10.91
CA HIS A 128 7.79 17.93 11.01
C HIS A 128 8.20 18.39 12.41
N PHE A 129 9.07 17.64 13.06
CA PHE A 129 9.60 17.95 14.39
C PHE A 129 11.11 18.04 14.32
N TYR A 130 11.68 19.20 14.64
CA TYR A 130 13.11 19.47 14.58
C TYR A 130 13.55 20.33 15.78
N ASP A 131 14.56 19.86 16.51
CA ASP A 131 15.16 20.55 17.68
C ASP A 131 14.16 21.15 18.70
N GLY A 132 13.00 20.49 18.89
CA GLY A 132 11.95 20.93 19.81
C GLY A 132 10.88 21.82 19.18
N ASP A 133 11.07 22.27 17.96
CA ASP A 133 10.07 23.00 17.18
C ASP A 133 9.22 22.03 16.34
N SER A 134 7.98 22.45 16.06
CA SER A 134 7.04 21.69 15.22
C SER A 134 6.52 22.56 14.10
N SER A 135 6.59 22.06 12.87
CA SER A 135 6.04 22.70 11.68
C SER A 135 5.00 21.80 11.02
N PHE A 136 3.97 22.41 10.45
CA PHE A 136 2.91 21.72 9.73
C PHE A 136 2.92 22.12 8.26
N TYR A 137 2.83 21.13 7.40
CA TYR A 137 2.76 21.30 5.96
C TYR A 137 1.56 20.55 5.41
N LEU A 138 0.96 21.09 4.37
CA LEU A 138 -0.10 20.42 3.63
C LEU A 138 0.04 20.76 2.16
N GLY A 139 -0.16 19.77 1.30
CA GLY A 139 -0.36 20.07 -0.09
C GLY A 139 -0.58 18.83 -0.94
N PRO A 140 -0.74 19.04 -2.26
CA PRO A 140 -0.96 17.96 -3.18
C PRO A 140 0.32 17.17 -3.44
N TYR A 141 0.15 15.90 -3.74
CA TYR A 141 1.22 15.08 -4.29
C TYR A 141 0.72 14.28 -5.48
N THR A 142 1.66 13.88 -6.33
CA THR A 142 1.42 12.93 -7.41
C THR A 142 2.57 11.94 -7.48
N GLY A 143 2.32 10.73 -7.94
CA GLY A 143 3.35 9.71 -8.03
C GLY A 143 3.05 8.67 -9.09
N ALA A 144 4.09 7.93 -9.45
CA ALA A 144 4.01 6.77 -10.31
C ALA A 144 4.41 5.53 -9.50
N ARG A 145 3.57 4.51 -9.53
CA ARG A 145 3.78 3.23 -8.86
C ARG A 145 3.92 2.12 -9.89
N ALA A 146 4.97 1.33 -9.77
CA ALA A 146 5.14 0.07 -10.47
C ALA A 146 4.98 -1.08 -9.48
N GLN A 147 4.25 -2.12 -9.86
CA GLN A 147 3.97 -3.27 -9.00
C GLN A 147 4.17 -4.57 -9.78
N ILE A 148 4.78 -5.55 -9.13
CA ILE A 148 5.11 -6.86 -9.69
C ILE A 148 4.46 -7.93 -8.82
N ALA A 149 3.57 -8.73 -9.42
CA ALA A 149 2.94 -9.84 -8.73
C ALA A 149 3.94 -11.01 -8.59
N VAL A 150 4.41 -11.25 -7.36
CA VAL A 150 5.34 -12.35 -7.05
C VAL A 150 4.57 -13.61 -6.65
N HIS A 151 3.44 -13.44 -5.97
CA HIS A 151 2.53 -14.49 -5.54
C HIS A 151 1.07 -14.03 -5.78
N PRO A 152 0.08 -14.94 -5.89
CA PRO A 152 -1.33 -14.57 -6.01
C PRO A 152 -1.87 -13.60 -4.95
N VAL A 153 -1.22 -13.50 -3.79
CA VAL A 153 -1.60 -12.63 -2.66
C VAL A 153 -0.48 -11.67 -2.23
N LEU A 154 0.64 -11.63 -2.96
CA LEU A 154 1.78 -10.79 -2.60
C LEU A 154 2.38 -10.17 -3.85
N SER A 155 2.50 -8.86 -3.82
CA SER A 155 3.14 -8.08 -4.86
C SER A 155 4.22 -7.19 -4.27
N LEU A 156 5.34 -7.06 -4.98
CA LEU A 156 6.35 -6.05 -4.71
C LEU A 156 6.00 -4.77 -5.43
N PHE A 157 6.30 -3.61 -4.86
CA PHE A 157 6.12 -2.35 -5.56
C PHE A 157 7.28 -1.39 -5.32
N ALA A 158 7.42 -0.47 -6.27
CA ALA A 158 8.25 0.71 -6.17
C ALA A 158 7.40 1.92 -6.56
N GLU A 159 7.55 3.02 -5.83
CA GLU A 159 6.77 4.23 -6.03
C GLU A 159 7.66 5.46 -5.91
N VAL A 160 7.52 6.38 -6.87
CA VAL A 160 8.17 7.68 -6.86
C VAL A 160 7.08 8.74 -6.81
N GLN A 161 7.18 9.67 -5.87
CA GLN A 161 6.21 10.73 -5.63
C GLN A 161 6.91 12.09 -5.71
N GLN A 162 6.23 13.05 -6.34
CA GLN A 162 6.53 14.47 -6.27
C GLN A 162 5.49 15.14 -5.37
N VAL A 163 5.96 15.96 -4.45
CA VAL A 163 5.15 16.62 -3.44
C VAL A 163 5.31 18.12 -3.59
N LEU A 164 4.19 18.84 -3.51
CA LEU A 164 4.14 20.27 -3.33
C LEU A 164 3.47 20.54 -1.98
N LEU A 165 4.17 21.21 -1.09
CA LEU A 165 3.76 21.47 0.29
C LEU A 165 3.65 22.97 0.52
N PHE A 166 2.68 23.36 1.34
CA PHE A 166 2.48 24.71 1.80
C PHE A 166 2.52 24.72 3.33
N GLY A 167 3.24 25.67 3.92
CA GLY A 167 3.43 25.78 5.38
C GLY A 167 4.90 25.85 5.77
N GLY A 168 5.18 26.08 7.05
CA GLY A 168 6.54 26.35 7.55
C GLY A 168 6.96 27.81 7.35
N ASP A 169 8.28 28.03 7.36
CA ASP A 169 8.88 29.36 7.15
C ASP A 169 8.83 29.77 5.68
N ASP A 170 9.01 28.81 4.77
CA ASP A 170 8.83 28.99 3.33
C ASP A 170 7.39 28.68 2.91
N TRP A 171 6.77 29.57 2.15
CA TRP A 171 5.36 29.39 1.75
C TRP A 171 5.14 28.25 0.75
N ILE A 172 6.15 27.96 -0.09
CA ILE A 172 6.06 26.95 -1.16
C ILE A 172 7.27 26.05 -1.07
N ASN A 173 6.98 24.77 -0.86
CA ASN A 173 7.95 23.75 -0.57
C ASN A 173 7.77 22.58 -1.53
N THR A 174 8.86 22.01 -2.03
CA THR A 174 8.80 20.82 -2.90
C THR A 174 9.62 19.69 -2.31
N GLY A 175 9.19 18.47 -2.54
CA GLY A 175 9.92 17.29 -2.12
C GLY A 175 9.73 16.13 -3.09
N THR A 176 10.65 15.19 -3.02
CA THR A 176 10.56 13.94 -3.78
C THR A 176 10.66 12.79 -2.82
N ARG A 177 9.82 11.78 -3.03
CA ARG A 177 9.80 10.59 -2.20
C ARG A 177 9.92 9.35 -3.06
N ILE A 178 10.76 8.42 -2.62
CA ILE A 178 11.01 7.15 -3.30
C ILE A 178 10.82 6.04 -2.27
N VAL A 179 9.86 5.16 -2.49
CA VAL A 179 9.56 4.04 -1.58
C VAL A 179 9.48 2.72 -2.34
N GLY A 180 9.87 1.65 -1.66
CA GLY A 180 9.70 0.27 -2.10
C GLY A 180 9.05 -0.55 -1.00
N GLY A 181 8.21 -1.51 -1.38
CA GLY A 181 7.45 -2.26 -0.40
C GLY A 181 6.76 -3.51 -0.91
N ILE A 182 5.94 -4.06 -0.03
CA ILE A 182 5.10 -5.24 -0.25
C ILE A 182 3.64 -4.85 -0.13
N SER A 183 2.79 -5.48 -0.94
CA SER A 183 1.34 -5.29 -0.93
C SER A 183 0.64 -6.65 -0.97
N PHE A 184 -0.38 -6.80 -0.14
CA PHE A 184 -1.23 -7.97 0.02
C PHE A 184 -2.66 -7.67 -0.41
#